data_AF-A0A1C4Q3I4-F1
#
_entry.id   AF-A0A1C4Q3I4-F1
#
_cell.length_a   1.000
_cell.length_b   1.000
_cell.length_c   1.000
_cell.angle_alpha   90.00
_cell.angle_beta   90.00
_cell.angle_gamma   90.00
#
_symmetry.space_group_name_H-M   'P 1'
#
loop_
_entity.id
_entity.type
_entity.pdbx_description
1 polymer ?
#
loop_
_entity_poly.entity_id
_entity_poly.type
_entity_poly.pdbx_seq_one_letter_code
_entity_poly.pdbx_strand_id
1 'polypeptide(L)'
;MVVPSAGRGNDVAHWTELLDRHGVTVWNSVPAPMRLWTESLADLAGQDGAGHGASLRLALLSGDWIPVALPGQIRRRVPGMRTISLGGATEGSIWSVCYPIGEVPADWTSIPYGKPLANQTLHVLNTWLEPSPRGVTGDIYIGGAGVAQGYWSDPVRTAERFIEHPVTGERLYRTGDLGRYLPGGDIEILGREDFQVKINGYRVELGEIEAALGRLPGMRQVMVTAPAHPRTGQRQLTAHLVGDDPAVLEPVALRTAMEAVLPGYMVPSHYLTRDALPLTANGKIDRDALALPWSDGDVTQGRTAPRGTVEERLFALWAELLGHSEFGVEDGFFDVGGDSLHAVRIIARLRADFGIDEDAEQQVIEGLFMNATIADFTEIVRPFEEATA
;
A
#
# COMPACT_ATOMS: atom_id res chain seq x y z
N MET A 1 -15.31 15.01 -15.63
CA MET A 1 -14.33 14.31 -14.78
C MET A 1 -13.56 15.39 -14.05
N VAL A 2 -13.56 15.37 -12.71
CA VAL A 2 -12.78 16.32 -11.91
C VAL A 2 -11.48 15.62 -11.56
N VAL A 3 -10.36 16.26 -11.85
CA VAL A 3 -9.02 15.72 -11.60
C VAL A 3 -8.32 16.69 -10.64
N PRO A 4 -7.67 16.20 -9.56
CA PRO A 4 -6.86 17.04 -8.70
C PRO A 4 -5.79 17.80 -9.50
N SER A 5 -5.39 18.97 -8.99
CA SER A 5 -4.34 19.76 -9.63
C SER A 5 -3.01 19.00 -9.54
N ALA A 6 -2.15 19.14 -10.55
CA ALA A 6 -0.82 18.54 -10.53
C ALA A 6 -0.06 18.92 -9.24
N GLY A 7 0.63 17.96 -8.62
CA GLY A 7 1.33 18.13 -7.34
C GLY A 7 0.44 18.09 -6.09
N ARG A 8 -0.88 18.29 -6.22
CA ARG A 8 -1.86 18.21 -5.11
C ARG A 8 -2.62 16.89 -5.10
N GLY A 9 -1.94 15.83 -5.54
CA GLY A 9 -2.53 14.50 -5.71
C GLY A 9 -3.00 13.89 -4.40
N ASN A 10 -2.36 14.22 -3.28
CA ASN A 10 -2.62 13.70 -1.92
C ASN A 10 -3.16 14.77 -0.94
N ASP A 11 -3.63 15.90 -1.47
CA ASP A 11 -4.09 17.04 -0.66
C ASP A 11 -5.59 16.93 -0.38
N VAL A 12 -5.92 16.63 0.88
CA VAL A 12 -7.28 16.35 1.33
C VAL A 12 -8.18 17.60 1.33
N ALA A 13 -7.61 18.75 1.65
CA ALA A 13 -8.33 20.02 1.61
C ALA A 13 -8.69 20.35 0.17
N HIS A 14 -7.74 20.16 -0.76
CA HIS A 14 -7.96 20.34 -2.20
C HIS A 14 -9.03 19.38 -2.73
N TRP A 15 -9.00 18.11 -2.33
CA TRP A 15 -10.05 17.16 -2.72
C TRP A 15 -11.42 17.61 -2.23
N THR A 16 -11.53 18.05 -0.97
CA THR A 16 -12.79 18.50 -0.37
C THR A 16 -13.35 19.73 -1.08
N GLU A 17 -12.51 20.72 -1.37
CA GLU A 17 -12.86 21.89 -2.16
C GLU A 17 -13.42 21.49 -3.54
N LEU A 18 -12.75 20.56 -4.23
CA LEU A 18 -13.18 20.08 -5.54
C LEU A 18 -14.50 19.31 -5.48
N LEU A 19 -14.68 18.46 -4.47
CA LEU A 19 -15.92 17.70 -4.26
C LEU A 19 -17.12 18.64 -4.10
N ASP A 20 -16.99 19.65 -3.25
CA ASP A 20 -18.08 20.57 -2.91
C ASP A 20 -18.34 21.55 -4.05
N ARG A 21 -17.28 22.16 -4.61
CA ARG A 21 -17.38 23.10 -5.74
C ARG A 21 -18.08 22.47 -6.94
N HIS A 22 -17.76 21.22 -7.25
CA HIS A 22 -18.24 20.56 -8.47
C HIS A 22 -19.40 19.60 -8.25
N GLY A 23 -19.85 19.41 -7.00
CA GLY A 23 -20.93 18.47 -6.68
C GLY A 23 -20.61 17.05 -7.16
N VAL A 24 -19.39 16.58 -6.89
CA VAL A 24 -18.91 15.28 -7.39
C VAL A 24 -19.77 14.15 -6.81
N THR A 25 -20.35 13.33 -7.69
CA THR A 25 -21.27 12.25 -7.26
C THR A 25 -20.61 10.87 -7.18
N VAL A 26 -19.49 10.65 -7.88
CA VAL A 26 -18.79 9.36 -7.93
C VAL A 26 -17.33 9.58 -7.59
N TRP A 27 -16.86 8.88 -6.57
CA TRP A 27 -15.46 8.78 -6.19
C TRP A 27 -14.86 7.49 -6.75
N ASN A 28 -13.68 7.56 -7.36
CA ASN A 28 -12.93 6.39 -7.83
C ASN A 28 -11.48 6.50 -7.37
N SER A 29 -11.03 5.56 -6.55
CA SER A 29 -9.64 5.51 -6.09
C SER A 29 -9.25 4.12 -5.58
N VAL A 30 -8.00 3.99 -5.18
CA VAL A 30 -7.58 2.94 -4.26
C VAL A 30 -8.11 3.23 -2.85
N PRO A 31 -8.14 2.26 -1.91
CA PRO A 31 -8.77 2.46 -0.60
C PRO A 31 -8.13 3.57 0.25
N ALA A 32 -6.83 3.82 0.12
CA ALA A 32 -6.08 4.76 0.96
C ALA A 32 -6.55 6.23 0.85
N PRO A 33 -6.67 6.86 -0.34
CA PRO A 33 -7.23 8.21 -0.47
C PRO A 33 -8.63 8.38 0.13
N MET A 34 -9.52 7.41 -0.07
CA MET A 34 -10.86 7.42 0.51
C MET A 34 -10.79 7.38 2.03
N ARG A 35 -9.97 6.50 2.61
CA ARG A 35 -9.75 6.44 4.06
C ARG A 35 -9.27 7.79 4.59
N LEU A 36 -8.20 8.32 4.01
CA LEU A 36 -7.61 9.61 4.38
C LEU A 36 -8.66 10.72 4.41
N TRP A 37 -9.43 10.86 3.33
CA TRP A 37 -10.49 11.85 3.24
C TRP A 37 -11.58 11.61 4.29
N THR A 38 -12.05 10.37 4.46
CA THR A 38 -13.09 10.09 5.46
C THR A 38 -12.66 10.35 6.90
N GLU A 39 -11.38 10.16 7.23
CA GLU A 39 -10.84 10.45 8.55
C GLU A 39 -10.80 11.96 8.82
N SER A 40 -10.25 12.73 7.87
CA SER A 40 -10.09 14.19 7.98
C SER A 40 -11.41 14.96 8.09
N LEU A 41 -12.53 14.36 7.66
CA LEU A 41 -13.85 14.99 7.78
C LEU A 41 -14.22 15.35 9.23
N ALA A 42 -13.59 14.73 10.24
CA ALA A 42 -13.86 15.08 11.65
C ALA A 42 -13.20 16.41 12.00
N ASP A 43 -11.98 16.60 11.52
CA ASP A 43 -11.20 17.82 11.74
C ASP A 43 -11.81 19.00 10.95
N LEU A 44 -12.32 18.73 9.75
CA LEU A 44 -12.98 19.72 8.90
C LEU A 44 -14.39 20.11 9.40
N ALA A 45 -15.13 19.18 10.01
CA ALA A 45 -16.46 19.46 10.56
C ALA A 45 -16.43 20.51 11.68
N GLY A 46 -15.31 20.66 12.38
CA GLY A 46 -15.11 21.71 13.38
C GLY A 46 -14.91 23.12 12.81
N GLN A 47 -14.60 23.25 11.51
CA GLN A 47 -14.22 24.52 10.89
C GLN A 47 -15.38 25.20 10.14
N ASP A 48 -16.23 24.45 9.42
CA ASP A 48 -17.20 25.08 8.50
C ASP A 48 -18.68 24.64 8.65
N GLY A 49 -19.02 23.69 9.54
CA GLY A 49 -20.41 23.31 9.81
C GLY A 49 -21.24 22.76 8.62
N ALA A 50 -20.63 22.66 7.44
CA ALA A 50 -21.24 22.15 6.21
C ALA A 50 -20.97 20.65 6.03
N GLY A 51 -21.95 19.92 5.46
CA GLY A 51 -21.77 18.53 5.08
C GLY A 51 -20.90 18.39 3.84
N HIS A 52 -19.58 18.34 4.02
CA HIS A 52 -18.63 18.10 2.93
C HIS A 52 -18.91 16.78 2.20
N GLY A 53 -18.84 16.79 0.88
CA GLY A 53 -19.09 15.61 0.05
C GLY A 53 -20.54 15.11 0.06
N ALA A 54 -21.51 15.94 0.46
CA ALA A 54 -22.94 15.57 0.51
C ALA A 54 -23.53 15.11 -0.83
N SER A 55 -22.89 15.46 -1.95
CA SER A 55 -23.30 15.04 -3.30
C SER A 55 -22.82 13.63 -3.68
N LEU A 56 -21.89 13.04 -2.91
CA LEU A 56 -21.35 11.72 -3.17
C LEU A 56 -22.40 10.63 -2.94
N ARG A 57 -22.58 9.78 -3.95
CA ARG A 57 -23.51 8.63 -3.94
C ARG A 57 -22.82 7.29 -4.11
N LEU A 58 -21.58 7.28 -4.59
CA LEU A 58 -20.88 6.05 -4.97
C LEU A 58 -19.37 6.19 -4.81
N ALA A 59 -18.79 5.29 -4.02
CA ALA A 59 -17.35 5.05 -3.92
C ALA A 59 -17.00 3.75 -4.67
N LEU A 60 -16.19 3.89 -5.71
CA LEU A 60 -15.57 2.79 -6.44
C LEU A 60 -14.16 2.60 -5.88
N LEU A 61 -13.92 1.48 -5.19
CA LEU A 61 -12.64 1.17 -4.58
C LEU A 61 -12.01 -0.03 -5.28
N SER A 62 -10.78 0.12 -5.78
CA SER A 62 -10.07 -0.94 -6.50
C SER A 62 -8.56 -0.83 -6.37
N GLY A 63 -7.83 -1.83 -6.87
CA GLY A 63 -6.36 -1.77 -6.96
C GLY A 63 -5.62 -2.23 -5.71
N ASP A 64 -6.25 -2.25 -4.53
CA ASP A 64 -5.67 -2.76 -3.28
C ASP A 64 -6.72 -3.42 -2.37
N TRP A 65 -6.26 -4.03 -1.29
CA TRP A 65 -7.10 -4.59 -0.23
C TRP A 65 -7.98 -3.50 0.39
N ILE A 66 -9.29 -3.73 0.44
CA ILE A 66 -10.24 -2.87 1.13
C ILE A 66 -10.32 -3.30 2.59
N PRO A 67 -9.92 -2.46 3.56
CA PRO A 67 -10.02 -2.80 4.96
C PRO A 67 -11.49 -2.92 5.39
N VAL A 68 -11.83 -3.96 6.15
CA VAL A 68 -13.23 -4.28 6.53
C VAL A 68 -13.94 -3.16 7.28
N ALA A 69 -13.20 -2.29 7.98
CA ALA A 69 -13.75 -1.14 8.70
C ALA A 69 -14.12 0.05 7.79
N LEU A 70 -13.48 0.18 6.62
CA LEU A 70 -13.60 1.37 5.76
C LEU A 70 -15.04 1.60 5.24
N PRO A 71 -15.79 0.60 4.76
CA PRO A 71 -17.18 0.79 4.34
C PRO A 71 -18.08 1.34 5.45
N GLY A 72 -17.86 0.91 6.70
CA GLY A 72 -18.58 1.44 7.86
C GLY A 72 -18.19 2.88 8.21
N GLN A 73 -16.91 3.23 8.08
CA GLN A 73 -16.42 4.61 8.24
C GLN A 73 -17.06 5.54 7.19
N ILE A 74 -17.03 5.13 5.93
CA ILE A 74 -17.69 5.82 4.82
C ILE A 74 -19.17 6.08 5.13
N ARG A 75 -19.91 5.05 5.53
CA ARG A 75 -21.35 5.18 5.81
C ARG A 75 -21.65 6.09 7.00
N ARG A 76 -20.79 6.11 8.02
CA ARG A 76 -20.96 7.03 9.16
C ARG A 76 -20.74 8.48 8.76
N ARG A 77 -19.77 8.75 7.88
CA ARG A 77 -19.45 10.12 7.44
C ARG A 77 -20.36 10.62 6.31
N VAL A 78 -20.77 9.73 5.41
CA VAL A 78 -21.65 10.03 4.27
C VAL A 78 -22.74 8.95 4.17
N PRO A 79 -23.85 9.05 4.93
CA PRO A 79 -24.88 8.00 5.05
C PRO A 79 -25.55 7.53 3.76
N GLY A 80 -25.49 8.34 2.68
CA GLY A 80 -26.05 7.99 1.36
C GLY A 80 -25.05 7.37 0.38
N MET A 81 -23.76 7.29 0.73
CA MET A 81 -22.74 6.79 -0.19
C MET A 81 -22.69 5.27 -0.19
N ARG A 82 -22.92 4.66 -1.36
CA ARG A 82 -22.70 3.22 -1.58
C ARG A 82 -21.24 2.94 -1.87
N THR A 83 -20.72 1.82 -1.39
CA THR A 83 -19.34 1.39 -1.69
C THR A 83 -19.37 0.14 -2.56
N ILE A 84 -18.61 0.14 -3.65
CA ILE A 84 -18.43 -1.03 -4.51
C ILE A 84 -16.94 -1.37 -4.54
N SER A 85 -16.62 -2.61 -4.17
CA SER A 85 -15.31 -3.20 -4.46
C SER A 85 -15.26 -3.56 -5.93
N LEU A 86 -14.21 -3.13 -6.61
CA LEU A 86 -13.91 -3.49 -7.98
C LEU A 86 -12.52 -4.12 -8.02
N GLY A 87 -12.39 -5.14 -8.85
CA GLY A 87 -11.15 -5.88 -9.01
C GLY A 87 -10.95 -6.31 -10.44
N GLY A 88 -9.73 -6.67 -10.78
CA GLY A 88 -9.36 -7.15 -12.09
C GLY A 88 -7.85 -7.10 -12.28
N ALA A 89 -7.45 -7.30 -13.52
CA ALA A 89 -6.09 -7.12 -13.98
C ALA A 89 -6.11 -6.18 -15.19
N THR A 90 -4.96 -5.55 -15.47
CA THR A 90 -4.78 -4.77 -16.71
C THR A 90 -5.11 -5.62 -17.93
N GLU A 91 -4.71 -6.89 -17.91
CA GLU A 91 -4.98 -7.90 -18.92
C GLU A 91 -6.46 -8.31 -19.04
N GLY A 92 -7.29 -7.94 -18.07
CA GLY A 92 -8.75 -8.09 -18.07
C GLY A 92 -9.51 -6.78 -18.32
N SER A 93 -8.84 -5.75 -18.86
CA SER A 93 -9.42 -4.42 -19.14
C SER A 93 -9.92 -3.68 -17.89
N ILE A 94 -8.99 -3.43 -16.95
CA ILE A 94 -9.19 -2.65 -15.71
C ILE A 94 -9.93 -3.44 -14.63
N TRP A 95 -11.23 -3.67 -14.82
CA TRP A 95 -12.07 -4.39 -13.86
C TRP A 95 -12.73 -5.57 -14.53
N SER A 96 -12.77 -6.70 -13.83
CA SER A 96 -13.40 -7.95 -14.25
C SER A 96 -14.39 -8.49 -13.24
N VAL A 97 -14.32 -7.99 -12.00
CA VAL A 97 -15.15 -8.43 -10.88
C VAL A 97 -15.68 -7.24 -10.11
N CYS A 98 -16.87 -7.39 -9.54
CA CYS A 98 -17.43 -6.42 -8.62
C CYS A 98 -18.11 -7.07 -7.42
N TYR A 99 -18.03 -6.39 -6.28
CA TYR A 99 -18.77 -6.72 -5.07
C TYR A 99 -19.41 -5.46 -4.48
N PRO A 100 -20.75 -5.32 -4.56
CA PRO A 100 -21.47 -4.25 -3.85
C PRO A 100 -21.37 -4.48 -2.33
N ILE A 101 -20.70 -3.58 -1.62
CA ILE A 101 -20.47 -3.74 -0.19
C ILE A 101 -21.69 -3.24 0.60
N GLY A 102 -22.40 -4.20 1.18
CA GLY A 102 -23.52 -3.96 2.11
C GLY A 102 -23.04 -3.71 3.53
N GLU A 103 -23.77 -4.24 4.51
CA GLU A 103 -23.25 -4.33 5.88
C GLU A 103 -22.10 -5.34 5.93
N VAL A 104 -21.05 -5.00 6.66
CA VAL A 104 -19.87 -5.85 6.86
C VAL A 104 -20.02 -6.52 8.23
N PRO A 105 -20.26 -7.84 8.28
CA PRO A 105 -20.31 -8.60 9.53
C PRO A 105 -19.00 -8.50 10.33
N ALA A 106 -19.11 -8.56 11.66
CA ALA A 106 -17.96 -8.39 12.55
C ALA A 106 -16.93 -9.51 12.47
N ASP A 107 -17.32 -10.69 11.97
CA ASP A 107 -16.48 -11.87 11.78
C ASP A 107 -15.77 -11.91 10.42
N TRP A 108 -16.02 -10.94 9.54
CA TRP A 108 -15.29 -10.86 8.27
C TRP A 108 -13.86 -10.39 8.48
N THR A 109 -12.93 -11.16 7.91
CA THR A 109 -11.51 -10.82 7.85
C THR A 109 -11.11 -10.16 6.53
N SER A 110 -11.97 -10.25 5.50
CA SER A 110 -11.75 -9.71 4.17
C SER A 110 -13.07 -9.25 3.52
N ILE A 111 -12.98 -8.32 2.57
CA ILE A 111 -14.11 -8.00 1.68
C ILE A 111 -14.07 -8.99 0.51
N PRO A 112 -15.19 -9.67 0.17
CA PRO A 112 -15.24 -10.54 -0.99
C PRO A 112 -14.84 -9.82 -2.28
N TYR A 113 -14.18 -10.54 -3.17
CA TYR A 113 -13.80 -10.05 -4.49
C TYR A 113 -15.03 -9.88 -5.39
N GLY A 114 -15.98 -10.81 -5.28
CA GLY A 114 -17.33 -10.70 -5.81
C GLY A 114 -17.61 -11.58 -7.02
N LYS A 115 -18.35 -11.02 -7.98
CA LYS A 115 -18.86 -11.71 -9.18
C LYS A 115 -18.38 -11.03 -10.46
N PRO A 116 -18.28 -11.78 -11.58
CA PRO A 116 -17.83 -11.19 -12.84
C PRO A 116 -18.74 -10.06 -13.31
N LEU A 117 -18.14 -9.06 -13.93
CA LEU A 117 -18.86 -8.00 -14.64
C LEU A 117 -19.56 -8.56 -15.91
N ALA A 118 -20.50 -7.78 -16.45
CA ALA A 118 -21.19 -8.15 -17.68
C ALA A 118 -20.18 -8.39 -18.83
N ASN A 119 -20.43 -9.44 -19.62
CA ASN A 119 -19.57 -9.88 -20.73
C ASN A 119 -18.17 -10.37 -20.31
N GLN A 120 -17.92 -10.57 -19.02
CA GLN A 120 -16.71 -11.21 -18.51
C GLN A 120 -17.08 -12.47 -17.73
N THR A 121 -16.10 -13.36 -17.61
CA THR A 121 -16.21 -14.57 -16.78
C THR A 121 -15.06 -14.57 -15.79
N LEU A 122 -15.29 -15.17 -14.63
CA LEU A 122 -14.27 -15.34 -13.59
C LEU A 122 -14.36 -16.77 -13.08
N HIS A 123 -13.26 -17.50 -13.20
CA HIS A 123 -13.19 -18.93 -12.88
C HIS A 123 -12.18 -19.14 -11.76
N VAL A 124 -12.51 -19.99 -10.79
CA VAL A 124 -11.52 -20.59 -9.88
C VAL A 124 -11.31 -22.02 -10.33
N LEU A 125 -10.13 -22.32 -10.87
CA LEU A 125 -9.81 -23.62 -11.47
C LEU A 125 -8.71 -24.34 -10.71
N ASN A 126 -8.73 -25.68 -10.75
CA ASN A 126 -7.65 -26.53 -10.25
C ASN A 126 -6.51 -26.66 -11.30
N THR A 127 -5.47 -27.43 -10.98
CA THR A 127 -4.32 -27.70 -11.86
C THR A 127 -4.68 -28.43 -13.17
N TRP A 128 -5.87 -29.00 -13.28
CA TRP A 128 -6.39 -29.64 -14.49
C TRP A 128 -7.32 -28.72 -15.30
N LEU A 129 -7.42 -27.44 -14.93
CA LEU A 129 -8.35 -26.46 -15.49
C LEU A 129 -9.83 -26.85 -15.32
N GLU A 130 -10.16 -27.58 -14.25
CA GLU A 130 -11.53 -27.89 -13.88
C GLU A 130 -12.03 -26.96 -12.77
N PRO A 131 -13.32 -26.63 -12.70
CA PRO A 131 -13.87 -25.78 -11.64
C PRO A 131 -13.57 -26.31 -10.24
N SER A 132 -12.94 -25.48 -9.40
CA SER A 132 -12.68 -25.82 -8.00
C SER A 132 -13.99 -25.89 -7.21
N PRO A 133 -14.18 -26.91 -6.34
CA PRO A 133 -15.32 -26.96 -5.44
C PRO A 133 -15.40 -25.74 -4.52
N ARG A 134 -16.60 -25.46 -4.00
CA ARG A 134 -16.79 -24.36 -3.03
C ARG A 134 -15.88 -24.53 -1.81
N GLY A 135 -15.27 -23.44 -1.37
CA GLY A 135 -14.32 -23.42 -0.26
C GLY A 135 -12.92 -23.97 -0.58
N VAL A 136 -12.72 -24.61 -1.73
CA VAL A 136 -11.42 -25.16 -2.15
C VAL A 136 -10.65 -24.11 -2.94
N THR A 137 -9.38 -23.92 -2.57
CA THR A 137 -8.48 -23.00 -3.25
C THR A 137 -8.19 -23.46 -4.68
N GLY A 138 -8.17 -22.52 -5.61
CA GLY A 138 -7.66 -22.71 -6.97
C GLY A 138 -7.11 -21.41 -7.54
N ASP A 139 -6.62 -21.49 -8.76
CA ASP A 139 -6.14 -20.35 -9.54
C ASP A 139 -7.31 -19.55 -10.11
N ILE A 140 -7.23 -18.22 -10.03
CA ILE A 140 -8.22 -17.32 -10.63
C ILE A 140 -7.87 -17.10 -12.11
N TYR A 141 -8.86 -17.26 -12.99
CA TYR A 141 -8.79 -16.96 -14.42
C TYR A 141 -9.87 -15.97 -14.81
N ILE A 142 -9.52 -15.03 -15.69
CA ILE A 142 -10.45 -14.07 -16.29
C ILE A 142 -10.73 -14.49 -17.73
N GLY A 143 -12.00 -14.58 -18.11
CA GLY A 143 -12.43 -14.81 -19.49
C GLY A 143 -13.39 -13.75 -20.00
N GLY A 144 -13.98 -14.00 -21.17
CA GLY A 144 -14.92 -13.10 -21.84
C GLY A 144 -14.29 -11.93 -22.59
N ALA A 145 -15.12 -10.95 -22.93
CA ALA A 145 -14.79 -9.89 -23.91
C ALA A 145 -13.70 -8.91 -23.45
N GLY A 146 -13.43 -8.82 -22.15
CA GLY A 146 -12.44 -7.91 -21.58
C GLY A 146 -11.00 -8.44 -21.59
N VAL A 147 -10.76 -9.68 -22.02
CA VAL A 147 -9.41 -10.26 -22.06
C VAL A 147 -8.58 -9.57 -23.15
N ALA A 148 -7.45 -8.98 -22.75
CA ALA A 148 -6.53 -8.26 -23.63
C ALA A 148 -5.93 -9.15 -24.72
N GLN A 149 -5.50 -8.55 -25.83
CA GLN A 149 -4.92 -9.29 -26.97
C GLN A 149 -3.62 -10.04 -26.62
N GLY A 150 -2.86 -9.54 -25.64
CA GLY A 150 -1.59 -10.11 -25.21
C GLY A 150 -0.62 -9.03 -24.76
N TYR A 151 0.62 -9.42 -24.52
CA TYR A 151 1.72 -8.50 -24.23
C TYR A 151 2.37 -8.03 -25.54
N TRP A 152 2.68 -6.74 -25.62
CA TRP A 152 3.30 -6.15 -26.80
C TRP A 152 4.70 -6.74 -27.04
N SER A 153 4.95 -7.25 -28.25
CA SER A 153 6.22 -7.87 -28.65
C SER A 153 6.73 -9.01 -27.76
N ASP A 154 5.86 -9.64 -26.98
CA ASP A 154 6.21 -10.77 -26.10
C ASP A 154 5.23 -11.95 -26.30
N PRO A 155 5.37 -12.71 -27.41
CA PRO A 155 4.49 -13.83 -27.72
C PRO A 155 4.65 -15.00 -26.75
N VAL A 156 5.83 -15.15 -26.12
CA VAL A 156 6.10 -16.23 -25.17
C VAL A 156 5.28 -16.02 -23.90
N ARG A 157 5.42 -14.86 -23.25
CA ARG A 157 4.63 -14.52 -22.06
C ARG A 157 3.13 -14.45 -22.37
N THR A 158 2.78 -14.04 -23.59
CA THR A 158 1.39 -14.05 -24.05
C THR A 158 0.83 -15.47 -24.07
N ALA A 159 1.53 -16.43 -24.67
CA ALA A 159 1.07 -17.82 -24.71
C ALA A 159 1.02 -18.47 -23.31
N GLU A 160 1.93 -18.09 -22.41
CA GLU A 160 1.96 -18.59 -21.02
C GLU A 160 0.78 -18.08 -20.18
N ARG A 161 0.39 -16.81 -20.35
CA ARG A 161 -0.63 -16.17 -19.50
C ARG A 161 -2.03 -16.16 -20.14
N PHE A 162 -2.12 -16.20 -21.46
CA PHE A 162 -3.39 -16.19 -22.21
C PHE A 162 -3.61 -17.53 -22.88
N ILE A 163 -4.27 -18.43 -22.17
CA ILE A 163 -4.49 -19.82 -22.60
C ILE A 163 -5.88 -20.00 -23.22
N GLU A 164 -6.06 -21.12 -23.91
CA GLU A 164 -7.38 -21.58 -24.35
C GLU A 164 -7.85 -22.69 -23.42
N HIS A 165 -9.06 -22.55 -22.85
CA HIS A 165 -9.62 -23.56 -21.98
C HIS A 165 -9.89 -24.84 -22.78
N PRO A 166 -9.36 -26.01 -22.37
CA PRO A 166 -9.32 -27.21 -23.21
C PRO A 166 -10.70 -27.77 -23.59
N VAL A 167 -11.71 -27.58 -22.73
CA VAL A 167 -13.09 -28.07 -22.98
C VAL A 167 -13.97 -27.02 -23.68
N THR A 168 -13.98 -25.77 -23.20
CA THR A 168 -14.90 -24.74 -23.69
C THR A 168 -14.35 -23.95 -24.88
N GLY A 169 -13.05 -24.00 -25.15
CA GLY A 169 -12.38 -23.13 -26.13
C GLY A 169 -12.35 -21.65 -25.70
N GLU A 170 -12.77 -21.33 -24.47
CA GLU A 170 -12.76 -19.96 -23.99
C GLU A 170 -11.32 -19.48 -23.81
N ARG A 171 -11.01 -18.29 -24.31
CA ARG A 171 -9.71 -17.65 -24.04
C ARG A 171 -9.69 -17.09 -22.63
N LEU A 172 -8.73 -17.54 -21.84
CA LEU A 172 -8.58 -17.20 -20.42
C LEU A 172 -7.23 -16.52 -20.16
N TYR A 173 -7.24 -15.49 -19.33
CA TYR A 173 -6.05 -14.91 -18.72
C TYR A 173 -5.83 -15.51 -17.32
N ARG A 174 -4.65 -16.12 -17.10
CA ARG A 174 -4.20 -16.64 -15.80
C ARG A 174 -3.69 -15.50 -14.94
N THR A 175 -4.45 -15.10 -13.92
CA THR A 175 -4.13 -13.88 -13.15
C THR A 175 -2.91 -14.04 -12.25
N GLY A 176 -2.62 -15.29 -11.84
CA GLY A 176 -1.65 -15.62 -10.79
C GLY A 176 -2.19 -15.36 -9.37
N ASP A 177 -3.46 -15.00 -9.23
CA ASP A 177 -4.12 -14.87 -7.94
C ASP A 177 -4.75 -16.22 -7.53
N LEU A 178 -4.69 -16.54 -6.24
CA LEU A 178 -5.36 -17.68 -5.64
C LEU A 178 -6.69 -17.23 -5.05
N GLY A 179 -7.72 -18.05 -5.21
CA GLY A 179 -9.04 -17.77 -4.66
C GLY A 179 -9.88 -19.01 -4.41
N ARG A 180 -11.09 -18.78 -3.87
CA ARG A 180 -12.10 -19.83 -3.67
C ARG A 180 -13.50 -19.26 -3.77
N TYR A 181 -14.46 -20.10 -4.14
CA TYR A 181 -15.88 -19.73 -4.08
C TYR A 181 -16.41 -19.79 -2.65
N LEU A 182 -17.02 -18.70 -2.22
CA LEU A 182 -17.82 -18.62 -1.00
C LEU A 182 -19.18 -19.31 -1.21
N PRO A 183 -19.92 -19.67 -0.13
CA PRO A 183 -21.24 -20.30 -0.24
C PRO A 183 -22.25 -19.53 -1.12
N GLY A 184 -22.17 -18.20 -1.15
CA GLY A 184 -23.00 -17.30 -1.97
C GLY A 184 -22.60 -17.20 -3.45
N GLY A 185 -21.52 -17.88 -3.85
CA GLY A 185 -20.97 -17.86 -5.21
C GLY A 185 -20.06 -16.66 -5.51
N ASP A 186 -19.90 -15.73 -4.57
CA ASP A 186 -18.84 -14.73 -4.62
C ASP A 186 -17.46 -15.38 -4.49
N ILE A 187 -16.44 -14.77 -5.09
CA ILE A 187 -15.06 -15.22 -4.95
C ILE A 187 -14.39 -14.46 -3.80
N GLU A 188 -13.65 -15.19 -2.98
CA GLU A 188 -12.66 -14.64 -2.04
C GLU A 188 -11.27 -14.79 -2.65
N ILE A 189 -10.49 -13.71 -2.64
CA ILE A 189 -9.07 -13.73 -3.03
C ILE A 189 -8.23 -14.08 -1.79
N LEU A 190 -7.30 -15.02 -1.93
CA LEU A 190 -6.48 -15.54 -0.83
C LEU A 190 -5.04 -15.01 -0.89
N GLY A 191 -4.61 -14.51 -2.05
CA GLY A 191 -3.26 -14.04 -2.29
C GLY A 191 -2.84 -14.32 -3.73
N ARG A 192 -1.53 -14.43 -3.94
CA ARG A 192 -0.94 -14.74 -5.25
C ARG A 192 -0.11 -16.00 -5.18
N GLU A 193 -0.09 -16.75 -6.28
CA GLU A 193 0.82 -17.89 -6.50
C GLU A 193 2.25 -17.38 -6.72
N ASP A 194 2.38 -16.21 -7.38
CA ASP A 194 3.65 -15.53 -7.59
C ASP A 194 3.94 -14.46 -6.52
N PHE A 195 5.17 -13.93 -6.53
CA PHE A 195 5.65 -12.95 -5.54
C PHE A 195 5.24 -11.51 -5.87
N GLN A 196 4.23 -11.32 -6.70
CA GLN A 196 3.74 -9.98 -7.01
C GLN A 196 2.94 -9.44 -5.83
N VAL A 197 3.09 -8.15 -5.58
CA VAL A 197 2.41 -7.48 -4.47
C VAL A 197 1.72 -6.21 -4.95
N LYS A 198 0.68 -5.81 -4.23
CA LYS A 198 0.04 -4.51 -4.40
C LYS A 198 0.56 -3.59 -3.31
N ILE A 199 1.20 -2.48 -3.70
CA ILE A 199 1.71 -1.45 -2.81
C ILE A 199 1.02 -0.15 -3.18
N ASN A 200 0.19 0.38 -2.27
CA ASN A 200 -0.55 1.63 -2.49
C ASN A 200 -1.34 1.63 -3.82
N GLY A 201 -1.89 0.45 -4.19
CA GLY A 201 -2.62 0.24 -5.44
C GLY A 201 -1.79 0.04 -6.72
N TYR A 202 -0.46 0.10 -6.65
CA TYR A 202 0.42 -0.27 -7.74
C TYR A 202 0.72 -1.76 -7.73
N ARG A 203 0.67 -2.40 -8.90
CA ARG A 203 1.15 -3.78 -9.08
C ARG A 203 2.68 -3.72 -9.17
N VAL A 204 3.35 -4.32 -8.20
CA VAL A 204 4.80 -4.33 -8.09
C VAL A 204 5.33 -5.75 -8.26
N GLU A 205 6.24 -5.91 -9.21
CA GLU A 205 7.01 -7.12 -9.43
C GLU A 205 8.26 -7.07 -8.55
N LEU A 206 8.30 -7.80 -7.44
CA LEU A 206 9.46 -7.74 -6.52
C LEU A 206 10.78 -8.11 -7.21
N GLY A 207 10.73 -9.02 -8.20
CA GLY A 207 11.88 -9.40 -9.01
C GLY A 207 12.47 -8.27 -9.85
N GLU A 208 11.68 -7.25 -10.22
CA GLU A 208 12.19 -6.06 -10.93
C GLU A 208 13.11 -5.24 -10.02
N ILE A 209 12.70 -5.07 -8.76
CA ILE A 209 13.48 -4.37 -7.73
C ILE A 209 14.73 -5.18 -7.38
N GLU A 210 14.58 -6.50 -7.18
CA GLU A 210 15.70 -7.43 -6.94
C GLU A 210 16.75 -7.34 -8.06
N ALA A 211 16.30 -7.31 -9.33
CA ALA A 211 17.18 -7.19 -10.49
C ALA A 211 17.86 -5.83 -10.58
N ALA A 212 17.19 -4.74 -10.20
CA ALA A 212 17.79 -3.40 -10.17
C ALA A 212 18.89 -3.32 -9.12
N LEU A 213 18.61 -3.73 -7.88
CA LEU A 213 19.58 -3.77 -6.78
C LEU A 213 20.74 -4.72 -7.06
N GLY A 214 20.47 -5.90 -7.63
CA GLY A 214 21.48 -6.91 -7.96
C GLY A 214 22.49 -6.48 -9.03
N ARG A 215 22.23 -5.39 -9.77
CA ARG A 215 23.19 -4.81 -10.74
C ARG A 215 24.21 -3.87 -10.11
N LEU A 216 24.04 -3.50 -8.84
CA LEU A 216 24.97 -2.60 -8.16
C LEU A 216 26.29 -3.33 -7.86
N PRO A 217 27.46 -2.68 -8.09
CA PRO A 217 28.76 -3.28 -7.80
C PRO A 217 28.88 -3.69 -6.32
N GLY A 218 29.38 -4.90 -6.05
CA GLY A 218 29.56 -5.41 -4.68
C GLY A 218 28.32 -6.03 -4.04
N MET A 219 27.18 -6.05 -4.73
CA MET A 219 25.98 -6.75 -4.30
C MET A 219 26.08 -8.25 -4.63
N ARG A 220 25.99 -9.12 -3.61
CA ARG A 220 26.06 -10.58 -3.78
C ARG A 220 24.68 -11.23 -3.91
N GLN A 221 23.76 -10.86 -3.02
CA GLN A 221 22.41 -11.41 -3.00
C GLN A 221 21.41 -10.32 -2.61
N VAL A 222 20.25 -10.35 -3.25
CA VAL A 222 19.13 -9.47 -2.96
C VAL A 222 17.86 -10.30 -2.86
N MET A 223 17.02 -9.95 -1.89
CA MET A 223 15.68 -10.46 -1.77
C MET A 223 14.76 -9.33 -1.34
N VAL A 224 13.68 -9.07 -2.07
CA VAL A 224 12.71 -8.04 -1.68
C VAL A 224 11.46 -8.73 -1.15
N THR A 225 11.00 -8.28 0.01
CA THR A 225 9.74 -8.70 0.64
C THR A 225 8.81 -7.50 0.77
N ALA A 226 7.52 -7.78 0.97
CA ALA A 226 6.54 -6.74 1.29
C ALA A 226 5.67 -7.16 2.48
N PRO A 227 6.24 -7.26 3.69
CA PRO A 227 5.49 -7.64 4.87
C PRO A 227 4.36 -6.64 5.11
N ALA A 228 3.20 -7.16 5.52
CA ALA A 228 2.11 -6.31 5.98
C ALA A 228 2.41 -5.88 7.41
N HIS A 229 2.32 -4.58 7.69
CA HIS A 229 2.41 -4.06 9.05
C HIS A 229 1.31 -4.71 9.90
N PRO A 230 1.64 -5.32 11.07
CA PRO A 230 0.67 -6.02 11.92
C PRO A 230 -0.58 -5.24 12.33
N ARG A 231 -0.49 -3.89 12.43
CA ARG A 231 -1.58 -3.03 12.91
C ARG A 231 -2.34 -2.36 11.78
N THR A 232 -1.64 -1.82 10.78
CA THR A 232 -2.30 -1.09 9.68
C THR A 232 -2.69 -2.01 8.52
N GLY A 233 -2.08 -3.20 8.40
CA GLY A 233 -2.25 -4.13 7.28
C GLY A 233 -1.58 -3.66 5.98
N GLN A 234 -0.94 -2.49 5.98
CA GLN A 234 -0.27 -1.92 4.81
C GLN A 234 1.04 -2.64 4.55
N ARG A 235 1.35 -2.86 3.27
CA ARG A 235 2.60 -3.48 2.84
C ARG A 235 3.65 -2.42 2.56
N GLN A 236 4.86 -2.63 3.07
CA GLN A 236 6.04 -1.82 2.79
C GLN A 236 7.12 -2.67 2.13
N LEU A 237 7.81 -2.11 1.15
CA LEU A 237 8.89 -2.81 0.46
C LEU A 237 10.14 -2.83 1.33
N THR A 238 10.65 -4.03 1.60
CA THR A 238 11.86 -4.26 2.39
C THR A 238 12.86 -5.07 1.56
N ALA A 239 14.04 -4.50 1.31
CA ALA A 239 15.13 -5.16 0.61
C ALA A 239 16.10 -5.80 1.61
N HIS A 240 16.30 -7.11 1.53
CA HIS A 240 17.32 -7.84 2.28
C HIS A 240 18.55 -8.04 1.41
N LEU A 241 19.70 -7.61 1.90
CA LEU A 241 20.92 -7.45 1.09
C LEU A 241 22.08 -8.22 1.70
N VAL A 242 22.87 -8.86 0.83
CA VAL A 242 24.16 -9.44 1.18
C VAL A 242 25.18 -8.84 0.22
N GLY A 243 26.26 -8.25 0.74
CA GLY A 243 27.29 -7.58 -0.05
C GLY A 243 28.66 -7.73 0.58
N ASP A 244 29.70 -7.40 -0.19
CA ASP A 244 31.10 -7.60 0.21
C ASP A 244 31.64 -6.51 1.15
N ASP A 245 31.02 -5.31 1.14
CA ASP A 245 31.44 -4.14 1.91
C ASP A 245 30.22 -3.41 2.51
N PRO A 246 30.20 -3.10 3.83
CA PRO A 246 29.17 -2.27 4.44
C PRO A 246 28.90 -0.95 3.72
N ALA A 247 29.90 -0.34 3.09
CA ALA A 247 29.73 0.90 2.33
C ALA A 247 28.87 0.73 1.07
N VAL A 248 28.82 -0.48 0.49
CA VAL A 248 27.95 -0.82 -0.65
C VAL A 248 26.50 -1.03 -0.20
N LEU A 249 26.31 -1.37 1.07
CA LEU A 249 25.01 -1.65 1.67
C LEU A 249 24.41 -0.43 2.39
N GLU A 250 25.00 0.75 2.16
CA GLU A 250 24.59 2.00 2.78
C GLU A 250 23.19 2.41 2.23
N PRO A 251 22.15 2.46 3.09
CA PRO A 251 20.77 2.67 2.66
C PRO A 251 20.51 3.95 1.85
N VAL A 252 21.21 5.07 2.14
CA VAL A 252 21.02 6.35 1.43
C VAL A 252 21.44 6.24 -0.02
N ALA A 253 22.64 5.70 -0.25
CA ALA A 253 23.20 5.49 -1.58
C ALA A 253 22.32 4.51 -2.39
N LEU A 254 21.82 3.45 -1.76
CA LEU A 254 20.94 2.48 -2.40
C LEU A 254 19.59 3.08 -2.80
N ARG A 255 18.96 3.86 -1.92
CA ARG A 255 17.71 4.58 -2.25
C ARG A 255 17.91 5.50 -3.45
N THR A 256 18.95 6.33 -3.40
CA THR A 256 19.28 7.28 -4.47
C THR A 256 19.50 6.57 -5.80
N ALA A 257 20.21 5.44 -5.78
CA ALA A 257 20.43 4.63 -6.98
C ALA A 257 19.14 4.00 -7.53
N MET A 258 18.22 3.58 -6.66
CA MET A 258 16.93 3.02 -7.05
C MET A 258 15.98 4.08 -7.62
N GLU A 259 15.92 5.27 -7.04
CA GLU A 259 15.10 6.38 -7.54
C GLU A 259 15.47 6.82 -8.96
N ALA A 260 16.73 6.61 -9.37
CA ALA A 260 17.20 6.92 -10.71
C ALA A 260 16.68 5.94 -11.79
N VAL A 261 16.24 4.74 -11.41
CA VAL A 261 15.93 3.64 -12.36
C VAL A 261 14.56 3.00 -12.14
N LEU A 262 13.94 3.21 -10.98
CA LEU A 262 12.62 2.68 -10.63
C LEU A 262 11.63 3.83 -10.40
N PRO A 263 10.34 3.63 -10.72
CA PRO A 263 9.27 4.50 -10.23
C PRO A 263 9.28 4.56 -8.70
N GLY A 264 8.97 5.73 -8.12
CA GLY A 264 9.06 5.94 -6.66
C GLY A 264 8.29 4.93 -5.80
N TYR A 265 7.15 4.40 -6.28
CA TYR A 265 6.37 3.38 -5.57
C TYR A 265 7.01 1.97 -5.54
N MET A 266 8.06 1.75 -6.34
CA MET A 266 8.86 0.52 -6.36
C MET A 266 10.17 0.64 -5.56
N VAL A 267 10.52 1.83 -5.08
CA VAL A 267 11.72 2.04 -4.28
C VAL A 267 11.49 1.48 -2.87
N PRO A 268 12.33 0.55 -2.38
CA PRO A 268 12.20 0.04 -1.03
C PRO A 268 12.18 1.13 0.05
N SER A 269 11.33 0.94 1.05
CA SER A 269 11.31 1.78 2.25
C SER A 269 12.43 1.38 3.20
N HIS A 270 12.78 0.09 3.25
CA HIS A 270 13.75 -0.50 4.17
C HIS A 270 14.85 -1.26 3.44
N TYR A 271 16.09 -1.14 3.92
CA TYR A 271 17.25 -1.88 3.44
C TYR A 271 17.91 -2.57 4.64
N LEU A 272 17.85 -3.91 4.66
CA LEU A 272 18.32 -4.73 5.77
C LEU A 272 19.53 -5.56 5.32
N THR A 273 20.70 -5.24 5.85
CA THR A 273 21.92 -6.02 5.65
C THR A 273 21.82 -7.37 6.36
N ARG A 274 22.23 -8.43 5.67
CA ARG A 274 22.28 -9.80 6.17
C ARG A 274 23.66 -10.40 5.89
N ASP A 275 24.13 -11.25 6.81
CA ASP A 275 25.32 -12.07 6.58
C ASP A 275 25.07 -13.11 5.47
N ALA A 276 23.86 -13.68 5.46
CA ALA A 276 23.38 -14.60 4.43
C ALA A 276 21.84 -14.59 4.38
N LEU A 277 21.27 -14.92 3.22
CA LEU A 277 19.83 -15.14 3.11
C LEU A 277 19.46 -16.54 3.66
N PRO A 278 18.39 -16.65 4.48
CA PRO A 278 17.97 -17.92 5.03
C PRO A 278 17.55 -18.87 3.91
N LEU A 279 17.84 -20.17 4.09
CA LEU A 279 17.48 -21.21 3.13
C LEU A 279 16.53 -22.22 3.78
N THR A 280 15.55 -22.68 3.02
CA THR A 280 14.70 -23.83 3.33
C THR A 280 15.54 -25.12 3.42
N ALA A 281 14.97 -26.19 3.97
CA ALA A 281 15.60 -27.52 3.99
C ALA A 281 15.99 -28.05 2.60
N ASN A 282 15.39 -27.52 1.53
CA ASN A 282 15.68 -27.86 0.14
C ASN A 282 16.71 -26.91 -0.52
N GLY A 283 17.36 -26.03 0.24
CA GLY A 283 18.40 -25.13 -0.26
C GLY A 283 17.89 -23.93 -1.08
N LYS A 284 16.57 -23.70 -1.14
CA LYS A 284 15.97 -22.48 -1.72
C LYS A 284 15.90 -21.37 -0.69
N ILE A 285 15.98 -20.10 -1.10
CA ILE A 285 15.81 -18.96 -0.19
C ILE A 285 14.43 -19.03 0.49
N ASP A 286 14.43 -18.95 1.81
CA ASP A 286 13.23 -18.96 2.66
C ASP A 286 12.68 -17.53 2.78
N ARG A 287 11.77 -17.18 1.88
CA ARG A 287 11.12 -15.87 1.86
C ARG A 287 10.21 -15.65 3.07
N ASP A 288 9.60 -16.70 3.61
CA ASP A 288 8.72 -16.59 4.76
C ASP A 288 9.52 -16.25 6.02
N ALA A 289 10.72 -16.84 6.18
CA ALA A 289 11.66 -16.46 7.23
C ALA A 289 12.13 -15.00 7.14
N LEU A 290 12.17 -14.42 5.94
CA LEU A 290 12.49 -13.01 5.71
C LEU A 290 11.28 -12.09 5.88
N ALA A 291 10.08 -12.59 5.61
CA ALA A 291 8.81 -11.88 5.70
C ALA A 291 8.17 -11.96 7.10
N LEU A 292 8.83 -12.60 8.07
CA LEU A 292 8.42 -12.55 9.47
C LEU A 292 8.20 -11.09 9.86
N PRO A 293 7.07 -10.79 10.54
CA PRO A 293 6.66 -9.43 10.84
C PRO A 293 7.81 -8.72 11.53
N TRP A 294 7.89 -7.39 11.33
CA TRP A 294 8.69 -6.49 12.14
C TRP A 294 8.92 -7.12 13.49
N SER A 295 10.17 -7.43 13.79
CA SER A 295 10.51 -8.02 15.07
C SER A 295 10.07 -7.02 16.14
N ASP A 296 8.91 -7.29 16.76
CA ASP A 296 8.58 -6.86 18.12
C ASP A 296 9.65 -7.39 19.11
N GLY A 297 10.47 -8.35 18.68
CA GLY A 297 11.63 -8.84 19.41
C GLY A 297 12.88 -8.01 19.17
N ASP A 298 12.98 -6.86 19.83
CA ASP A 298 14.12 -6.54 20.73
C ASP A 298 13.95 -5.20 21.49
N VAL A 299 12.86 -4.44 21.28
CA VAL A 299 12.81 -3.03 21.73
C VAL A 299 12.03 -2.80 23.05
N THR A 300 11.55 -3.85 23.75
CA THR A 300 10.86 -3.65 25.04
C THR A 300 11.80 -3.46 26.25
N GLN A 301 13.13 -3.47 26.06
CA GLN A 301 14.08 -3.06 27.09
C GLN A 301 15.05 -2.01 26.55
N GLY A 302 14.85 -0.74 26.93
CA GLY A 302 15.83 0.33 26.68
C GLY A 302 15.45 1.41 25.67
N ARG A 303 14.15 1.62 25.36
CA ARG A 303 13.73 2.77 24.54
C ARG A 303 14.15 4.09 25.17
N THR A 304 14.90 4.90 24.42
CA THR A 304 15.32 6.24 24.83
C THR A 304 14.10 7.15 24.91
N ALA A 305 13.82 7.68 26.10
CA ALA A 305 12.75 8.66 26.30
C ALA A 305 13.12 10.01 25.65
N PRO A 306 12.13 10.78 25.17
CA PRO A 306 12.37 12.13 24.68
C PRO A 306 12.96 13.02 25.76
N ARG A 307 13.87 13.91 25.34
CA ARG A 307 14.58 14.87 26.18
C ARG A 307 14.38 16.28 25.66
N GLY A 308 13.82 17.14 26.50
CA GLY A 308 13.60 18.54 26.17
C GLY A 308 12.33 18.74 25.34
N THR A 309 11.95 20.02 25.18
CA THR A 309 10.64 20.42 24.67
C THR A 309 10.39 19.98 23.23
N VAL A 310 11.41 20.04 22.35
CA VAL A 310 11.27 19.68 20.94
C VAL A 310 11.03 18.17 20.77
N GLU A 311 11.87 17.33 21.37
CA GLU A 311 11.72 15.87 21.29
C GLU A 311 10.38 15.43 21.89
N GLU A 312 9.94 16.03 23.00
CA GLU A 312 8.65 15.73 23.63
C GLU A 312 7.46 16.06 22.71
N ARG A 313 7.51 17.22 22.02
CA ARG A 313 6.47 17.62 21.07
C ARG A 313 6.45 16.75 19.83
N LEU A 314 7.61 16.42 19.26
CA LEU A 314 7.73 15.52 18.11
C LEU A 314 7.26 14.11 18.44
N PHE A 315 7.62 13.61 19.63
CA PHE A 315 7.17 12.32 20.13
C PHE A 315 5.65 12.29 20.29
N ALA A 316 5.06 13.34 20.88
CA ALA A 316 3.61 13.45 21.04
C ALA A 316 2.89 13.50 19.67
N LEU A 317 3.45 14.24 18.71
CA LEU A 317 2.93 14.31 17.34
C LEU A 317 2.93 12.95 16.65
N TRP A 318 4.05 12.22 16.73
CA TRP A 318 4.15 10.87 16.19
C TRP A 318 3.17 9.93 16.89
N ALA A 319 3.07 10.00 18.21
CA ALA A 319 2.20 9.12 18.97
C ALA A 319 0.72 9.33 18.65
N GLU A 320 0.32 10.58 18.44
CA GLU A 320 -1.03 10.95 17.98
C GLU A 320 -1.31 10.38 16.58
N LEU A 321 -0.39 10.58 15.64
CA LEU A 321 -0.58 10.18 14.25
C LEU A 321 -0.54 8.67 14.05
N LEU A 322 0.37 7.99 14.74
CA LEU A 322 0.53 6.53 14.68
C LEU A 322 -0.53 5.82 15.55
N GLY A 323 -1.14 6.53 16.50
CA GLY A 323 -2.16 5.98 17.42
C GLY A 323 -1.61 5.12 18.56
N HIS A 324 -0.30 5.22 18.86
CA HIS A 324 0.36 4.54 19.98
C HIS A 324 1.64 5.28 20.38
N SER A 325 2.16 5.02 21.58
CA SER A 325 3.42 5.61 22.08
C SER A 325 4.50 4.55 22.35
N GLU A 326 4.46 3.45 21.61
CA GLU A 326 5.34 2.28 21.79
C GLU A 326 6.61 2.40 20.93
N PHE A 327 7.34 3.48 21.09
CA PHE A 327 8.62 3.76 20.43
C PHE A 327 9.50 4.67 21.31
N GLY A 328 10.78 4.81 21.00
CA GLY A 328 11.72 5.75 21.58
C GLY A 328 12.19 6.79 20.56
N VAL A 329 12.97 7.78 21.00
CA VAL A 329 13.42 8.86 20.09
C VAL A 329 14.44 8.45 19.05
N GLU A 330 15.04 7.28 19.20
CA GLU A 330 16.02 6.68 18.28
C GLU A 330 15.35 5.69 17.30
N ASP A 331 14.04 5.46 17.43
CA ASP A 331 13.32 4.57 16.53
C ASP A 331 12.96 5.31 15.23
N GLY A 332 13.23 4.70 14.09
CA GLY A 332 12.94 5.28 12.77
C GLY A 332 11.43 5.40 12.53
N PHE A 333 11.03 6.48 11.84
CA PHE A 333 9.60 6.77 11.63
C PHE A 333 8.81 5.63 10.99
N PHE A 334 9.36 4.99 9.96
CA PHE A 334 8.67 3.91 9.29
C PHE A 334 8.72 2.62 10.10
N ASP A 335 9.76 2.40 10.90
CA ASP A 335 9.92 1.21 11.74
C ASP A 335 8.82 1.12 12.81
N VAL A 336 8.34 2.27 13.27
CA VAL A 336 7.31 2.35 14.32
C VAL A 336 5.89 2.34 13.77
N GLY A 337 5.71 2.20 12.45
CA GLY A 337 4.39 2.15 11.81
C GLY A 337 4.06 3.36 10.95
N GLY A 338 4.98 4.31 10.79
CA GLY A 338 4.83 5.43 9.86
C GLY A 338 4.70 4.95 8.41
N ASP A 339 4.06 5.77 7.59
CA ASP A 339 3.95 5.58 6.15
C ASP A 339 3.95 6.93 5.44
N SER A 340 3.87 6.94 4.10
CA SER A 340 3.81 8.18 3.33
C SER A 340 2.59 9.05 3.68
N LEU A 341 1.52 8.48 4.24
CA LEU A 341 0.35 9.23 4.66
C LEU A 341 0.61 9.95 5.98
N HIS A 342 1.16 9.24 6.97
CA HIS A 342 1.59 9.84 8.23
C HIS A 342 2.68 10.89 7.98
N ALA A 343 3.60 10.65 7.03
CA ALA A 343 4.60 11.63 6.58
C ALA A 343 3.97 12.96 6.17
N VAL A 344 3.00 12.91 5.24
CA VAL A 344 2.29 14.11 4.76
C VAL A 344 1.57 14.82 5.91
N ARG A 345 0.97 14.07 6.85
CA ARG A 345 0.32 14.64 8.03
C ARG A 345 1.31 15.29 9.00
N ILE A 346 2.46 14.68 9.23
CA ILE A 346 3.55 15.25 10.03
C ILE A 346 3.99 16.57 9.43
N ILE A 347 4.28 16.61 8.13
CA ILE A 347 4.76 17.82 7.46
C ILE A 347 3.73 18.95 7.58
N ALA A 348 2.45 18.65 7.33
CA ALA A 348 1.38 19.63 7.47
C ALA A 348 1.26 20.17 8.91
N ARG A 349 1.45 19.30 9.92
CA ARG A 349 1.37 19.68 11.34
C ARG A 349 2.62 20.39 11.82
N LEU A 350 3.80 20.04 11.31
CA LEU A 350 5.06 20.73 11.56
C LEU A 350 4.99 22.18 11.05
N ARG A 351 4.42 22.40 9.86
CA ARG A 351 4.16 23.76 9.37
C ARG A 351 3.26 24.57 10.29
N ALA A 352 2.15 23.97 10.74
CA ALA A 352 1.18 24.65 11.59
C ALA A 352 1.72 24.94 13.00
N ASP A 353 2.46 24.00 13.59
CA ASP A 353 2.81 24.02 15.01
C ASP A 353 4.25 24.50 15.29
N PHE A 354 5.14 24.43 14.29
CA PHE A 354 6.55 24.81 14.40
C PHE A 354 6.99 25.91 13.42
N GLY A 355 6.11 26.38 12.53
CA GLY A 355 6.38 27.53 11.67
C GLY A 355 7.51 27.32 10.66
N ILE A 356 7.79 26.08 10.27
CA ILE A 356 8.83 25.74 9.29
C ILE A 356 8.52 26.34 7.90
N ASP A 357 9.55 26.87 7.24
CA ASP A 357 9.45 27.43 5.88
C ASP A 357 9.56 26.32 4.79
N GLU A 358 9.50 26.72 3.51
CA GLU A 358 9.56 25.78 2.38
C GLU A 358 10.92 25.04 2.27
N ASP A 359 12.03 25.68 2.67
CA ASP A 359 13.36 25.06 2.62
C ASP A 359 13.52 24.02 3.73
N ALA A 360 13.01 24.32 4.93
CA ALA A 360 12.94 23.38 6.05
C ALA A 360 11.97 22.21 5.78
N GLU A 361 10.85 22.46 5.10
CA GLU A 361 9.91 21.42 4.67
C GLU A 361 10.59 20.37 3.79
N GLN A 362 11.40 20.81 2.82
CA GLN A 362 12.13 19.90 1.94
C GLN A 362 13.13 19.04 2.74
N GLN A 363 13.85 19.63 3.71
CA GLN A 363 14.77 18.90 4.59
C GLN A 363 14.05 17.93 5.53
N VAL A 364 12.87 18.30 6.04
CA VAL A 364 12.00 17.44 6.85
C VAL A 364 11.48 16.27 6.02
N ILE A 365 11.04 16.51 4.79
CA ILE A 365 10.61 15.47 3.84
C ILE A 365 11.77 14.50 3.61
N GLU A 366 12.92 15.03 3.21
CA GLU A 366 14.12 14.23 2.95
C GLU A 366 14.48 13.41 4.20
N GLY A 367 14.62 14.04 5.36
CA GLY A 367 14.89 13.36 6.64
C GLY A 367 13.90 12.24 6.95
N LEU A 368 12.60 12.49 6.78
CA LEU A 368 11.56 11.50 7.06
C LEU A 368 11.70 10.27 6.19
N PHE A 369 11.94 10.45 4.89
CA PHE A 369 12.18 9.37 3.94
C PHE A 369 13.55 8.69 4.08
N MET A 370 14.46 9.29 4.84
CA MET A 370 15.76 8.73 5.26
C MET A 370 15.69 7.84 6.51
N ASN A 371 14.47 7.54 7.00
CA ASN A 371 14.24 6.80 8.25
C ASN A 371 14.78 7.55 9.49
N ALA A 372 14.75 8.89 9.43
CA ALA A 372 15.14 9.75 10.52
C ALA A 372 14.36 9.42 11.80
N THR A 373 15.09 9.44 12.89
CA THR A 373 14.61 9.28 14.26
C THR A 373 14.09 10.62 14.79
N ILE A 374 13.36 10.63 15.90
CA ILE A 374 12.95 11.90 16.55
C ILE A 374 14.18 12.75 16.92
N ALA A 375 15.31 12.11 17.27
CA ALA A 375 16.56 12.82 17.50
C ALA A 375 17.05 13.55 16.24
N ASP A 376 17.01 12.91 15.07
CA ASP A 376 17.39 13.53 13.79
C ASP A 376 16.46 14.69 13.43
N PHE A 377 15.16 14.52 13.62
CA PHE A 377 14.18 15.60 13.40
C PHE A 377 14.40 16.80 14.31
N THR A 378 14.80 16.55 15.55
CA THR A 378 15.05 17.61 16.51
C THR A 378 16.14 18.55 16.01
N GLU A 379 17.21 18.04 15.39
CA GLU A 379 18.27 18.89 14.82
C GLU A 379 17.78 19.74 13.63
N ILE A 380 16.84 19.23 12.83
CA ILE A 380 16.25 19.96 11.70
C ILE A 380 15.28 21.05 12.18
N VAL A 381 14.48 20.77 13.21
CA VAL A 381 13.38 21.64 13.65
C VAL A 381 13.81 22.66 14.72
N ARG A 382 14.83 22.36 15.54
CA ARG A 382 15.33 23.22 16.63
C ARG A 382 15.59 24.68 16.20
N PRO A 383 16.21 24.98 15.05
CA PRO A 383 16.47 26.37 14.63
C PRO A 383 15.20 27.22 14.42
N PHE A 384 14.04 26.60 14.20
CA PHE A 384 12.79 27.28 13.87
C PHE A 384 11.86 27.48 15.07
N GLU A 385 12.03 26.70 16.15
CA GLU A 385 11.36 26.94 17.43
C GLU A 385 11.96 28.18 18.14
N GLU A 386 13.28 28.40 18.03
CA GLU A 386 13.96 29.58 18.58
C GLU A 386 13.59 30.89 17.85
N ALA A 387 13.09 30.80 16.63
CA ALA A 387 12.64 31.96 15.83
C ALA A 387 11.18 32.35 16.10
N THR A 388 10.40 31.48 16.75
CA THR A 388 8.97 31.66 17.06
C THR A 388 8.67 31.86 18.55
N ALA A 389 9.67 31.74 19.43
CA ALA A 389 9.64 32.14 20.84
C ALA A 389 10.09 33.60 21.03
#